data_AF-A0A2E1Z9F0-F1
#
_entry.id   AF-A0A2E1Z9F0-F1
#
_cell.length_a   1.000
_cell.length_b   1.000
_cell.length_c   1.000
_cell.angle_alpha   90.00
_cell.angle_beta   90.00
_cell.angle_gamma   90.00
#
_symmetry.space_group_name_H-M   'P 1'
#
loop_
_entity.id
_entity.type
_entity.pdbx_description
1 polymer ?
#
loop_
_entity_poly.entity_id
_entity_poly.type
_entity_poly.pdbx_seq_one_letter_code
_entity_poly.pdbx_strand_id
1 'polypeptide(L)'
;MVNRLKPTVMLPILALLATLSASHSVIAQEIGNYEPEKAWDGNPDLNGIWQAIGTAHWDLQDHEASAGLPEMGAIGSVPPGQGVVVGGEIPYQEGALERKQENWANRPTADPETK
;
A
#
# COMPACT_ATOMS: atom_id res chain seq x y z
N MET A 1 -42.22 -27.46 -12.53
CA MET A 1 -43.20 -26.44 -12.12
C MET A 1 -42.43 -25.28 -11.51
N VAL A 2 -42.22 -24.20 -12.26
CA VAL A 2 -41.34 -23.09 -11.83
C VAL A 2 -42.22 -22.05 -11.13
N ASN A 3 -42.10 -21.93 -9.80
CA ASN A 3 -42.80 -20.90 -9.05
C ASN A 3 -42.21 -19.52 -9.43
N ARG A 4 -42.93 -18.77 -10.28
CA ARG A 4 -42.56 -17.39 -10.60
C ARG A 4 -43.04 -16.47 -9.48
N LEU A 5 -42.12 -15.84 -8.77
CA LEU A 5 -42.46 -14.77 -7.83
C LEU A 5 -43.14 -13.62 -8.59
N LYS A 6 -44.23 -13.11 -8.03
CA LYS A 6 -44.98 -11.97 -8.60
C LYS A 6 -44.17 -10.68 -8.39
N PRO A 7 -44.18 -9.73 -9.35
CA PRO A 7 -43.39 -8.48 -9.25
C PRO A 7 -43.68 -7.67 -7.98
N THR A 8 -44.88 -7.77 -7.43
CA THR A 8 -45.28 -7.17 -6.15
C THR A 8 -44.49 -7.68 -4.94
N VAL A 9 -43.96 -8.91 -5.01
CA VAL A 9 -43.10 -9.51 -3.96
C VAL A 9 -41.62 -9.23 -4.26
N MET A 10 -41.27 -8.99 -5.51
CA MET A 10 -39.89 -8.72 -5.92
C MET A 10 -39.42 -7.31 -5.55
N LEU A 11 -40.29 -6.29 -5.69
CA LEU A 11 -39.97 -4.90 -5.30
C LEU A 11 -39.54 -4.72 -3.84
N PRO A 12 -40.25 -5.25 -2.81
CA PRO A 12 -39.84 -5.08 -1.42
C PRO A 12 -38.56 -5.84 -1.10
N ILE A 13 -38.30 -6.98 -1.75
CA ILE A 13 -37.06 -7.75 -1.58
C ILE A 13 -35.87 -6.98 -2.16
N LEU A 14 -36.04 -6.37 -3.34
CA LEU A 14 -34.99 -5.57 -3.97
C LEU A 14 -34.71 -4.29 -3.17
N ALA A 15 -35.75 -3.67 -2.61
CA ALA A 15 -35.61 -2.53 -1.71
C ALA A 15 -34.89 -2.90 -0.41
N LEU A 16 -35.19 -4.08 0.17
CA LEU A 16 -34.51 -4.60 1.37
C LEU A 16 -33.02 -4.94 1.10
N LEU A 17 -32.69 -5.49 -0.07
CA LEU A 17 -31.30 -5.74 -0.45
C LEU A 17 -30.52 -4.45 -0.74
N ALA A 18 -31.18 -3.44 -1.30
CA ALA A 18 -30.58 -2.12 -1.54
C ALA A 18 -30.26 -1.39 -0.22
N THR A 19 -31.14 -1.50 0.79
CA THR A 19 -30.88 -0.92 2.12
C THR A 19 -29.80 -1.66 2.89
N LEU A 20 -29.70 -2.99 2.78
CA LEU A 20 -28.61 -3.76 3.40
C LEU A 20 -27.23 -3.46 2.80
N SER A 21 -27.17 -3.06 1.53
CA SER A 21 -25.91 -2.76 0.84
C SER A 21 -25.37 -1.37 1.16
N ALA A 22 -26.22 -0.43 1.59
CA ALA A 22 -25.86 0.97 1.82
C ALA A 22 -25.25 1.26 3.21
N SER A 23 -25.11 0.26 4.08
CA SER A 23 -24.70 0.45 5.49
C SER A 23 -23.22 0.18 5.79
N HIS A 24 -22.38 -0.09 4.79
CA HIS A 24 -20.94 -0.29 5.01
C HIS A 24 -20.19 1.03 4.92
N SER A 25 -20.48 1.96 5.85
CA SER A 25 -19.48 2.99 6.16
C SER A 25 -18.29 2.28 6.77
N VAL A 26 -17.17 2.22 6.05
CA VAL A 26 -15.87 1.90 6.65
C VAL A 26 -15.57 3.07 7.59
N ILE A 27 -15.97 2.92 8.85
CA ILE A 27 -15.52 3.80 9.92
C ILE A 27 -14.04 3.46 10.06
N ALA A 28 -13.16 4.39 9.67
CA ALA A 28 -11.74 4.28 9.98
C ALA A 28 -11.61 4.01 11.49
N GLN A 29 -10.81 3.00 11.85
CA GLN A 29 -10.58 2.69 13.26
C GLN A 29 -10.11 3.96 13.96
N GLU A 30 -10.87 4.41 14.97
CA GLU A 30 -10.42 5.49 15.83
C GLU A 30 -9.05 5.06 16.35
N ILE A 31 -8.00 5.80 15.98
CA ILE A 31 -6.70 5.65 16.62
C ILE A 31 -6.98 6.14 18.03
N GLY A 32 -7.36 5.21 18.92
CA GLY A 32 -7.52 5.51 20.33
C GLY A 32 -6.25 6.17 20.86
N ASN A 33 -6.33 6.79 22.04
CA ASN A 33 -5.17 7.39 22.70
C ASN A 33 -4.11 6.32 23.01
N TYR A 34 -3.33 5.93 22.01
CA TYR A 34 -2.23 5.00 22.13
C TYR A 34 -1.08 5.73 22.80
N GLU A 35 -0.79 5.33 24.02
CA GLU A 35 0.42 5.75 24.73
C GLU A 35 1.42 4.59 24.64
N PRO A 36 2.55 4.74 23.92
CA PRO A 36 3.55 3.69 23.83
C PRO A 36 4.19 3.45 25.20
N GLU A 37 4.67 2.22 25.43
CA GLU A 37 5.57 1.95 26.56
C GLU A 37 6.76 2.90 26.48
N LYS A 38 7.20 3.42 27.63
CA LYS A 38 8.30 4.38 27.68
C LYS A 38 9.59 3.66 28.06
N ALA A 39 10.67 4.00 27.36
CA ALA A 39 12.01 3.61 27.75
C ALA A 39 12.43 4.37 29.03
N TRP A 40 13.63 4.04 29.53
CA TRP A 40 14.18 4.61 30.77
C TRP A 40 14.37 6.13 30.74
N ASP A 41 14.40 6.74 29.55
CA ASP A 41 14.54 8.18 29.31
C ASP A 41 13.19 8.90 29.13
N GLY A 42 12.07 8.17 29.23
CA GLY A 42 10.72 8.71 29.10
C GLY A 42 10.21 8.86 27.65
N ASN A 43 11.02 8.53 26.64
CA ASN A 43 10.61 8.47 25.25
C ASN A 43 9.94 7.12 24.93
N PRO A 44 9.20 6.98 23.82
CA PRO A 44 8.67 5.69 23.39
C PRO A 44 9.76 4.62 23.30
N ASP A 45 9.50 3.44 23.82
CA ASP A 45 10.37 2.28 23.71
C ASP A 45 10.31 1.73 22.27
N LEU A 46 11.41 1.87 21.54
CA LEU A 46 11.57 1.39 20.17
C LEU A 46 12.34 0.06 20.11
N ASN A 47 12.59 -0.62 21.24
CA ASN A 47 13.20 -1.94 21.22
C ASN A 47 12.39 -2.91 20.33
N GLY A 48 13.09 -3.57 19.41
CA GLY A 48 12.45 -4.45 18.42
C GLY A 48 12.06 -3.75 17.11
N ILE A 49 12.13 -2.42 17.03
CA ILE A 49 12.01 -1.66 15.79
C ILE A 49 13.42 -1.38 15.25
N TRP A 50 13.73 -1.96 14.09
CA TRP A 50 15.02 -1.78 13.43
C TRP A 50 14.84 -0.92 12.18
N GLN A 51 15.46 0.25 12.15
CA GLN A 51 15.52 1.08 10.95
C GLN A 51 16.61 0.57 10.02
N ALA A 52 16.26 0.22 8.79
CA ALA A 52 17.24 0.03 7.73
C ALA A 52 17.70 1.42 7.25
N ILE A 53 18.97 1.76 7.50
CA ILE A 53 19.59 3.00 7.01
C ILE A 53 20.35 2.67 5.73
N GLY A 54 19.85 3.14 4.58
CA GLY A 54 20.51 2.93 3.30
C GLY A 54 19.58 3.16 2.11
N THR A 55 20.01 2.68 0.94
CA THR A 55 19.27 2.80 -0.33
C THR A 55 18.28 1.65 -0.55
N ALA A 56 18.23 0.67 0.35
CA ALA A 56 17.34 -0.49 0.27
C ALA A 56 15.84 -0.12 0.28
N HIS A 57 15.51 1.09 0.74
CA HIS A 57 14.16 1.64 0.64
C HIS A 57 13.73 1.94 -0.81
N TRP A 58 14.70 2.19 -1.72
CA TRP A 58 14.44 2.40 -3.14
C TRP A 58 14.33 1.07 -3.91
N ASP A 59 15.30 0.18 -3.72
CA ASP A 59 15.26 -1.21 -4.19
C ASP A 59 16.11 -2.10 -3.27
N LEU A 60 15.63 -3.32 -3.01
CA LEU A 60 16.36 -4.30 -2.21
C LEU A 60 17.54 -4.91 -2.98
N GLN A 61 17.46 -4.94 -4.30
CA GLN A 61 18.54 -5.39 -5.20
C GLN A 61 19.46 -4.20 -5.57
N ASP A 62 20.61 -4.52 -6.17
CA ASP A 62 21.51 -3.51 -6.73
C ASP A 62 20.75 -2.64 -7.74
N HIS A 63 20.96 -1.33 -7.66
CA HIS A 63 20.33 -0.38 -8.57
C HIS A 63 21.23 0.82 -8.85
N GLU A 64 21.13 1.31 -10.08
CA GLU A 64 21.79 2.52 -10.53
C GLU A 64 21.02 3.77 -10.09
N ALA A 65 21.68 4.92 -10.21
CA ALA A 65 21.00 6.20 -10.01
C ALA A 65 19.93 6.40 -11.09
N SER A 66 18.75 6.90 -10.71
CA SER A 66 17.71 7.26 -11.68
C SER A 66 17.21 8.68 -11.45
N ALA A 67 16.98 9.41 -12.53
CA ALA A 67 16.37 10.73 -12.45
C ALA A 67 14.90 10.62 -12.00
N GLY A 68 14.44 11.65 -11.27
CA GLY A 68 13.02 11.90 -11.04
C GLY A 68 12.34 12.51 -12.27
N LEU A 69 11.10 12.99 -12.10
CA LEU A 69 10.43 13.76 -13.13
C LEU A 69 11.16 15.10 -13.34
N PRO A 70 11.50 15.51 -14.59
CA PRO A 70 12.20 16.76 -14.85
C PRO A 70 11.53 17.99 -14.23
N GLU A 71 10.20 18.02 -14.22
CA GLU A 71 9.38 19.11 -13.68
C GLU A 71 9.53 19.26 -12.16
N MET A 72 9.93 18.18 -11.48
CA MET A 72 10.11 18.13 -10.02
C MET A 72 11.57 18.33 -9.59
N GLY A 73 12.49 18.55 -10.54
CA GLY A 73 13.92 18.70 -10.27
C GLY A 73 14.51 17.48 -9.57
N ALA A 74 15.13 17.68 -8.39
CA ALA A 74 15.74 16.58 -7.64
C ALA A 74 14.72 15.67 -6.93
N ILE A 75 13.46 16.12 -6.76
CA ILE A 75 12.43 15.34 -6.07
C ILE A 75 12.08 14.11 -6.92
N GLY A 76 12.03 12.94 -6.26
CA GLY A 76 11.79 11.65 -6.92
C GLY A 76 13.01 11.03 -7.61
N SER A 77 14.18 11.70 -7.54
CA SER A 77 15.45 11.11 -7.98
C SER A 77 15.93 10.06 -6.99
N VAL A 78 16.57 9.02 -7.52
CA VAL A 78 17.02 7.85 -6.77
C VAL A 78 18.55 7.79 -6.83
N PRO A 79 19.26 7.76 -5.69
CA PRO A 79 20.70 7.54 -5.68
C PRO A 79 21.04 6.08 -6.04
N PRO A 80 22.26 5.80 -6.51
CA PRO A 80 22.69 4.42 -6.73
C PRO A 80 22.85 3.69 -5.38
N GLY A 81 22.62 2.39 -5.37
CA GLY A 81 22.59 1.60 -4.15
C GLY A 81 23.06 0.16 -4.31
N GLN A 82 23.87 -0.30 -3.36
CA GLN A 82 24.16 -1.72 -3.21
C GLN A 82 22.96 -2.41 -2.54
N GLY A 83 22.53 -3.52 -3.12
CA GLY A 83 21.46 -4.36 -2.64
C GLY A 83 21.84 -5.14 -1.39
N VAL A 84 20.80 -5.57 -0.68
CA VAL A 84 20.88 -6.34 0.57
C VAL A 84 20.49 -7.81 0.36
N VAL A 85 20.09 -8.18 -0.86
CA VAL A 85 19.70 -9.54 -1.22
C VAL A 85 20.93 -10.42 -1.38
N VAL A 86 21.04 -11.46 -0.55
CA VAL A 86 22.11 -12.46 -0.67
C VAL A 86 22.00 -13.17 -2.02
N GLY A 87 23.07 -13.13 -2.82
CA GLY A 87 23.08 -13.65 -4.19
C GLY A 87 22.49 -12.69 -5.24
N GLY A 88 21.99 -11.51 -4.82
CA GLY A 88 21.56 -10.43 -5.72
C GLY A 88 20.19 -10.63 -6.37
N GLU A 89 19.58 -11.80 -6.26
CA GLU A 89 18.33 -12.12 -6.96
C GLU A 89 17.21 -12.52 -5.99
N ILE A 90 16.06 -11.87 -6.15
CA ILE A 90 14.85 -12.21 -5.42
C ILE A 90 14.12 -13.30 -6.22
N PRO A 91 13.73 -14.43 -5.59
CA PRO A 91 12.93 -15.46 -6.24
C PRO A 91 11.49 -14.98 -6.38
N TYR A 92 11.25 -14.16 -7.40
CA TYR A 92 9.93 -13.58 -7.68
C TYR A 92 8.91 -14.68 -7.98
N GLN A 93 7.67 -14.44 -7.56
CA GLN A 93 6.53 -15.20 -8.05
C GLN A 93 6.31 -14.89 -9.54
N GLU A 94 5.58 -15.77 -10.23
CA GLU A 94 5.17 -15.53 -11.61
C GLU A 94 4.44 -14.18 -11.74
N GLY A 95 4.86 -13.36 -12.70
CA GLY A 95 4.33 -12.01 -12.92
C GLY A 95 4.74 -10.92 -11.92
N ALA A 96 5.41 -11.26 -10.81
CA ALA A 96 5.72 -10.29 -9.76
C ALA A 96 6.80 -9.28 -10.19
N LEU A 97 7.79 -9.73 -10.98
CA LEU A 97 8.83 -8.84 -11.52
C LEU A 97 8.24 -7.84 -12.52
N GLU A 98 7.36 -8.29 -13.40
CA GLU A 98 6.67 -7.43 -14.37
C GLU A 98 5.79 -6.42 -13.64
N ARG A 99 5.02 -6.85 -12.63
CA ARG A 99 4.23 -5.92 -11.82
C ARG A 99 5.10 -4.89 -11.08
N LYS A 100 6.28 -5.27 -10.57
CA LYS A 100 7.23 -4.32 -9.96
C LYS A 100 7.61 -3.22 -10.97
N GLN A 101 7.94 -3.61 -12.19
CA GLN A 101 8.31 -2.68 -13.25
C GLN A 101 7.14 -1.78 -13.67
N GLU A 102 5.94 -2.36 -13.82
CA GLU A 102 4.71 -1.62 -14.10
C GLU A 102 4.41 -0.58 -13.01
N ASN A 103 4.50 -0.97 -11.74
CA ASN A 103 4.29 -0.06 -10.61
C ASN A 103 5.31 1.08 -10.62
N TRP A 104 6.59 0.77 -10.89
CA TRP A 104 7.63 1.79 -10.95
C TRP A 104 7.39 2.79 -12.09
N ALA A 105 7.00 2.31 -13.27
CA ALA A 105 6.71 3.18 -14.41
C ALA A 105 5.49 4.09 -14.17
N ASN A 106 4.48 3.57 -13.47
CA ASN A 106 3.22 4.28 -13.23
C ASN A 106 3.17 5.02 -11.88
N ARG A 107 4.26 4.99 -11.08
CA ARG A 107 4.28 5.62 -9.75
C ARG A 107 3.88 7.10 -9.73
N PRO A 108 4.16 7.95 -10.74
CA PRO A 108 3.76 9.36 -10.65
C PRO A 108 2.25 9.57 -10.68
N THR A 109 1.48 8.65 -11.28
CA THR A 109 0.01 8.76 -11.33
C THR A 109 -0.66 7.88 -10.28
N ALA A 110 0.04 6.83 -9.81
CA ALA A 110 -0.48 5.89 -8.83
C ALA A 110 -0.19 6.29 -7.38
N ASP A 111 0.75 7.21 -7.14
CA ASP A 111 1.10 7.67 -5.79
C ASP A 111 -0.02 8.53 -5.19
N PRO A 112 -0.62 8.12 -4.06
CA PRO A 112 -1.73 8.83 -3.42
C PRO A 112 -1.36 10.23 -2.90
N GLU A 113 -0.07 10.54 -2.73
CA GLU A 113 0.44 11.85 -2.32
C GLU A 113 0.54 12.84 -3.50
N THR A 114 0.33 12.40 -4.74
CA THR A 114 0.42 13.25 -5.95
C THR A 114 -0.90 13.99 -6.25
N LYS A 115 -1.64 14.41 -5.22
CA LYS A 115 -2.98 15.05 -5.34
C LYS A 115 -2.93 16.57 -5.24
#